data_AF-A0A031HQN4-F1
#
_entry.id   AF-A0A031HQN4-F1
#
_cell.length_a   1.000
_cell.length_b   1.000
_cell.length_c   1.000
_cell.angle_alpha   90.00
_cell.angle_beta   90.00
_cell.angle_gamma   90.00
#
_symmetry.space_group_name_H-M   'P 1'
#
loop_
_entity.id
_entity.type
_entity.pdbx_description
1 polymer ?
#
loop_
_entity_poly.entity_id
_entity_poly.type
_entity_poly.pdbx_seq_one_letter_code
_entity_poly.pdbx_strand_id
1 'polypeptide(L)'
;MALTNQTPATIALVAQGSTPYHTLPTESGTQGNVDVIQQLEPKWVTDFSFTGQVNRNLTLTVGANNLFNVYPTENIRSTAALTGADTFGAFPYSEFSPFGFSGAFYYARAGVKF
;
A
#
# COMPACT_ATOMS: atom_id res chain seq x y z
N MET A 1 2.20 -7.49 -6.88
CA MET A 1 3.28 -8.05 -7.72
C MET A 1 3.11 -9.56 -7.81
N ALA A 2 3.84 -10.22 -8.71
CA ALA A 2 3.74 -11.66 -8.95
C ALA A 2 5.12 -12.31 -8.99
N LEU A 3 5.24 -13.51 -8.39
CA LEU A 3 6.39 -14.40 -8.51
C LEU A 3 5.97 -15.59 -9.36
N THR A 4 6.54 -15.75 -10.54
CA THR A 4 6.15 -16.82 -11.47
C THR A 4 7.02 -18.07 -11.30
N ASN A 5 6.48 -19.24 -11.61
CA ASN A 5 7.20 -20.52 -11.63
C ASN A 5 7.88 -20.87 -10.29
N GLN A 6 7.12 -20.75 -9.19
CA GLN A 6 7.60 -20.97 -7.82
C GLN A 6 7.39 -22.41 -7.37
N THR A 7 8.40 -22.95 -6.66
CA THR A 7 8.34 -24.30 -6.08
C THR A 7 7.50 -24.32 -4.80
N PRO A 8 6.99 -25.49 -4.37
CA PRO A 8 6.30 -25.62 -3.08
C PRO A 8 7.12 -25.13 -1.88
N ALA A 9 8.44 -25.32 -1.90
CA ALA A 9 9.33 -24.85 -0.84
C ALA A 9 9.37 -23.30 -0.79
N THR A 10 9.40 -22.66 -1.95
CA THR A 10 9.38 -21.19 -2.02
C THR A 10 8.04 -20.62 -1.56
N ILE A 11 6.93 -21.28 -1.89
CA ILE A 11 5.60 -20.88 -1.40
C ILE A 11 5.53 -20.99 0.12
N ALA A 12 6.12 -22.04 0.71
CA ALA A 12 6.19 -22.18 2.16
C ALA A 12 6.97 -21.03 2.83
N LEU A 13 7.96 -20.44 2.14
CA LEU A 13 8.64 -19.24 2.62
C LEU A 13 7.77 -18.00 2.49
N VAL A 14 7.07 -17.83 1.36
CA VAL A 14 6.09 -16.73 1.19
C VAL A 14 5.02 -16.78 2.28
N ALA A 15 4.54 -17.99 2.60
CA ALA A 15 3.53 -18.25 3.62
C ALA A 15 3.96 -17.88 5.06
N GLN A 16 5.26 -17.72 5.31
CA GLN A 16 5.77 -17.23 6.60
C GLN A 16 5.57 -15.72 6.74
N GLY A 17 5.39 -15.00 5.63
CA GLY A 17 5.08 -13.57 5.63
C GLY A 17 3.60 -13.29 5.90
N SER A 18 3.30 -12.05 6.28
CA SER A 18 1.93 -11.60 6.57
C SER A 18 1.18 -11.08 5.34
N THR A 19 1.83 -11.01 4.18
CA THR A 19 1.24 -10.43 2.96
C THR A 19 0.28 -11.43 2.30
N PRO A 20 -1.00 -11.06 2.08
CA PRO A 20 -1.96 -11.93 1.40
C PRO A 20 -1.54 -12.24 -0.05
N TYR A 21 -1.74 -13.49 -0.47
CA TYR A 21 -1.46 -13.95 -1.83
C TYR A 21 -2.42 -15.07 -2.24
N HIS A 22 -2.54 -15.30 -3.55
CA HIS A 22 -3.17 -16.49 -4.11
C HIS A 22 -2.22 -17.15 -5.11
N THR A 23 -2.43 -18.45 -5.38
CA THR A 23 -1.60 -19.22 -6.31
C THR A 23 -2.39 -19.58 -7.55
N LEU A 24 -1.76 -19.49 -8.72
CA LEU A 24 -2.31 -19.93 -10.00
C LEU A 24 -1.37 -20.98 -10.62
N PRO A 25 -1.88 -21.96 -11.39
CA PRO A 25 -1.02 -22.83 -12.17
C PRO A 25 -0.06 -22.02 -13.04
N THR A 26 1.20 -22.42 -13.13
CA THR A 26 2.15 -21.72 -14.00
C THR A 26 1.85 -22.08 -15.46
N GLU A 27 1.59 -21.07 -16.29
CA GLU A 27 1.30 -21.25 -17.73
C GLU A 27 2.58 -21.49 -18.55
N SER A 28 3.74 -21.14 -18.00
CA SER A 28 5.06 -21.33 -18.59
C SER A 28 6.08 -21.57 -17.48
N GLY A 29 6.49 -22.83 -17.30
CA GLY A 29 7.37 -23.18 -16.19
C GLY A 29 7.54 -24.68 -15.98
N THR A 30 8.16 -25.03 -14.86
CA THR A 30 8.39 -26.43 -14.47
C THR A 30 7.07 -27.04 -14.00
N GLN A 31 6.75 -28.25 -14.47
CA GLN A 31 5.55 -28.96 -14.04
C GLN A 31 5.53 -29.12 -12.50
N GLY A 32 4.40 -28.77 -11.88
CA GLY A 32 4.23 -28.79 -10.42
C GLY A 32 4.58 -27.47 -9.71
N ASN A 33 5.16 -26.50 -10.42
CA ASN A 33 5.31 -25.14 -9.92
C ASN A 33 4.04 -24.32 -10.15
N VAL A 34 3.90 -23.25 -9.38
CA VAL A 34 2.76 -22.31 -9.46
C VAL A 34 3.24 -20.87 -9.43
N ASP A 35 2.42 -19.97 -9.93
CA ASP A 35 2.63 -18.54 -9.84
C ASP A 35 1.99 -18.03 -8.54
N VAL A 36 2.73 -17.24 -7.78
CA VAL A 36 2.27 -16.60 -6.54
C VAL A 36 1.93 -15.16 -6.86
N ILE A 37 0.66 -14.81 -6.74
CA ILE A 37 0.13 -13.48 -7.04
C ILE A 37 -0.24 -12.79 -5.72
N GLN A 38 0.43 -11.69 -5.42
CA GLN A 38 0.12 -10.89 -4.24
C GLN A 38 -1.26 -10.23 -4.37
N GLN A 39 -2.02 -10.25 -3.28
CA GLN A 39 -3.32 -9.60 -3.20
C GLN A 39 -3.20 -8.27 -2.43
N LEU A 40 -3.75 -7.21 -3.02
CA LEU A 40 -3.88 -5.92 -2.36
C LEU A 40 -5.19 -5.91 -1.56
N GLU A 41 -5.09 -5.59 -0.28
CA GLU A 41 -6.28 -5.56 0.58
C GLU A 41 -7.04 -4.24 0.38
N PRO A 42 -8.38 -4.28 0.40
CA PRO A 42 -9.18 -3.07 0.47
C PRO A 42 -8.86 -2.27 1.75
N LYS A 43 -8.64 -0.97 1.61
CA LYS A 43 -8.38 -0.04 2.72
C LYS A 43 -9.30 1.17 2.63
N TRP A 44 -9.61 1.77 3.77
CA TRP A 44 -10.38 3.01 3.87
C TRP A 44 -9.44 4.16 4.21
N VAL A 45 -9.39 5.17 3.34
CA VAL A 45 -8.67 6.43 3.61
C VAL A 45 -9.71 7.49 3.95
N THR A 46 -9.51 8.20 5.06
CA THR A 46 -10.45 9.23 5.52
C THR A 46 -9.76 10.57 5.57
N ASP A 47 -10.38 11.53 4.90
CA ASP A 47 -9.96 12.93 4.92
C ASP A 47 -10.99 13.77 5.67
N PHE A 48 -10.52 14.72 6.45
CA PHE A 48 -11.35 15.62 7.23
C PHE A 48 -10.91 17.06 7.01
N SER A 49 -11.87 17.97 6.82
CA SER A 49 -11.58 19.40 6.86
C SER A 49 -12.76 20.17 7.45
N PHE A 50 -12.43 21.14 8.28
CA PHE A 50 -13.37 22.06 8.89
C PHE A 50 -12.97 23.49 8.55
N THR A 51 -13.92 24.27 8.02
CA THR A 51 -13.73 25.68 7.71
C THR A 51 -14.76 26.51 8.45
N GLY A 52 -14.31 27.54 9.16
CA GLY A 52 -15.15 28.45 9.92
C GLY A 52 -14.76 29.90 9.72
N GLN A 53 -15.76 30.79 9.64
CA GLN A 53 -15.55 32.23 9.73
C GLN A 53 -15.37 32.61 11.20
N VAL A 54 -14.19 33.10 11.55
CA VAL A 54 -13.89 33.54 12.92
C VAL A 54 -14.46 34.94 13.14
N ASN A 55 -14.34 35.81 12.12
CA ASN A 55 -14.97 37.13 12.09
C ASN A 55 -15.24 37.54 10.64
N ARG A 56 -15.75 38.76 10.40
CA ARG A 56 -16.11 39.24 9.06
C ARG A 56 -14.95 39.28 8.06
N ASN A 57 -13.72 39.32 8.57
CA ASN A 57 -12.51 39.49 7.78
C ASN A 57 -11.61 38.24 7.79
N LEU A 58 -11.87 37.25 8.65
CA LEU A 58 -11.00 36.10 8.88
C LEU A 58 -11.78 34.78 8.75
N THR A 59 -11.33 33.93 7.83
CA THR A 59 -11.76 32.53 7.70
C THR A 59 -10.59 31.61 8.04
N LEU A 60 -10.83 30.63 8.90
CA LEU A 60 -9.86 29.59 9.25
C LEU A 60 -10.35 28.23 8.75
N THR A 61 -9.43 27.46 8.17
CA THR A 61 -9.62 26.06 7.84
C THR A 61 -8.59 25.24 8.60
N VAL A 62 -9.03 24.14 9.21
CA VAL A 62 -8.16 23.09 9.74
C VAL A 62 -8.54 21.78 9.07
N GLY A 63 -7.57 20.97 8.67
CA GLY A 63 -7.84 19.71 8.00
C GLY A 63 -6.73 18.68 8.18
N ALA A 64 -7.08 17.46 7.84
CA ALA A 64 -6.22 16.30 7.87
C ALA A 64 -6.52 15.44 6.63
N ASN A 65 -5.50 15.12 5.85
CA ASN A 65 -5.55 14.07 4.87
C ASN A 65 -4.97 12.79 5.45
N ASN A 66 -5.57 11.65 5.11
CA ASN A 66 -5.23 10.35 5.69
C ASN A 66 -5.21 10.39 7.24
N LEU A 67 -6.33 10.80 7.84
CA LEU A 67 -6.47 11.06 9.28
C LEU A 67 -5.99 9.89 10.16
N PHE A 68 -6.17 8.65 9.69
CA PHE A 68 -5.80 7.43 10.42
C PHE A 68 -4.45 6.84 10.01
N ASN A 69 -3.64 7.55 9.22
CA ASN A 69 -2.32 7.12 8.78
C ASN A 69 -2.32 5.72 8.13
N VAL A 70 -3.25 5.50 7.20
CA VAL A 70 -3.45 4.24 6.49
C VAL A 70 -2.45 4.11 5.36
N TYR A 71 -1.76 2.96 5.30
CA TYR A 71 -0.83 2.60 4.24
C TYR A 71 -1.38 1.42 3.41
N PRO A 72 -0.92 1.26 2.16
CA PRO A 72 -1.25 0.09 1.34
C PRO A 72 -0.70 -1.21 1.94
N THR A 73 -1.22 -2.34 1.47
CA THR A 73 -0.65 -3.66 1.79
C THR A 73 0.83 -3.71 1.37
N GLU A 74 1.71 -4.11 2.29
CA GLU A 74 3.14 -4.31 2.01
C GLU A 74 3.35 -5.39 0.96
N ASN A 75 4.42 -5.25 0.17
CA ASN A 75 4.83 -6.29 -0.76
C ASN A 75 5.29 -7.56 -0.04
N ILE A 76 5.22 -8.69 -0.72
CA ILE A 76 5.90 -9.90 -0.26
C ILE A 76 7.40 -9.59 -0.19
N ARG A 77 7.97 -9.66 1.02
CA ARG A 77 9.35 -9.24 1.26
C ARG A 77 10.36 -10.15 0.60
N SER A 78 11.35 -9.57 -0.07
CA SER A 78 12.52 -10.32 -0.52
C SER A 78 13.33 -10.83 0.67
N THR A 79 13.86 -12.03 0.55
CA THR A 79 14.82 -12.68 1.45
C THR A 79 15.97 -13.27 0.63
N ALA A 80 16.97 -13.84 1.29
CA ALA A 80 18.05 -14.55 0.58
C ALA A 80 17.56 -15.69 -0.33
N ALA A 81 16.38 -16.26 -0.05
CA ALA A 81 15.79 -17.38 -0.78
C ALA A 81 14.55 -17.01 -1.61
N LEU A 82 14.11 -15.75 -1.55
CA LEU A 82 12.90 -15.26 -2.23
C LEU A 82 13.16 -13.86 -2.76
N THR A 83 13.19 -13.63 -4.06
CA THR A 83 13.53 -12.30 -4.61
C THR A 83 12.54 -11.86 -5.66
N GLY A 84 12.35 -10.54 -5.76
CA GLY A 84 11.67 -9.90 -6.89
C GLY A 84 10.22 -9.45 -6.65
N ALA A 85 9.61 -9.81 -5.52
CA ALA A 85 8.22 -9.42 -5.22
C ALA A 85 8.05 -8.00 -4.64
N ASP A 86 9.14 -7.34 -4.25
CA ASP A 86 9.22 -6.00 -3.68
C ASP A 86 10.34 -5.15 -4.32
N THR A 87 10.67 -5.43 -5.58
CA THR A 87 11.79 -4.80 -6.30
C THR A 87 13.11 -4.98 -5.56
N PHE A 88 13.41 -6.23 -5.16
CA PHE A 88 14.63 -6.60 -4.42
C PHE A 88 14.79 -5.84 -3.08
N GLY A 89 13.68 -5.58 -2.40
CA GLY A 89 13.65 -4.86 -1.13
C GLY A 89 13.72 -3.33 -1.27
N ALA A 90 13.72 -2.79 -2.49
CA ALA A 90 13.79 -1.34 -2.70
C ALA A 90 12.47 -0.64 -2.33
N PHE A 91 11.32 -1.27 -2.59
CA PHE A 91 10.02 -0.65 -2.38
C PHE A 91 9.12 -1.51 -1.47
N PRO A 92 8.81 -1.03 -0.26
CA PRO A 92 8.03 -1.80 0.71
C PRO A 92 6.54 -1.93 0.32
N TYR A 93 6.04 -1.04 -0.54
CA TYR A 93 4.63 -1.02 -0.95
C TYR A 93 4.50 -1.20 -2.46
N SER A 94 3.35 -1.73 -2.90
CA SER A 94 3.11 -1.99 -4.32
C SER A 94 2.82 -0.70 -5.08
N GLU A 95 3.57 -0.43 -6.16
CA GLU A 95 3.35 0.71 -7.08
C GLU A 95 1.94 0.75 -7.70
N PHE A 96 1.24 -0.39 -7.68
CA PHE A 96 -0.15 -0.51 -8.14
C PHE A 96 -1.19 -0.08 -7.09
N SER A 97 -0.78 0.44 -5.93
CA SER A 97 -1.71 0.98 -4.93
C SER A 97 -2.47 2.19 -5.46
N PRO A 98 -3.82 2.22 -5.40
CA PRO A 98 -4.62 3.30 -5.99
C PRO A 98 -4.61 4.61 -5.18
N PHE A 99 -4.20 4.60 -3.92
CA PHE A 99 -4.23 5.78 -3.04
C PHE A 99 -2.83 6.29 -2.62
N GLY A 100 -1.77 5.82 -3.29
CA GLY A 100 -0.39 6.21 -3.00
C GLY A 100 0.13 5.70 -1.66
N PHE A 101 1.23 6.29 -1.19
CA PHE A 101 1.93 5.90 0.05
C PHE A 101 2.14 7.07 1.03
N SER A 102 1.47 8.20 0.76
CA SER A 102 1.53 9.36 1.64
C SER A 102 0.81 9.05 2.94
N GLY A 103 1.52 9.18 4.06
CA GLY A 103 0.96 9.04 5.39
C GLY A 103 0.01 10.20 5.75
N ALA A 104 -0.30 10.30 7.05
CA ALA A 104 -1.13 11.37 7.56
C ALA A 104 -0.51 12.77 7.33
N PHE A 105 -1.33 13.71 6.85
CA PHE A 105 -0.94 15.10 6.62
C PHE A 105 -1.95 16.05 7.26
N TYR A 106 -1.49 16.93 8.15
CA TYR A 106 -2.33 17.89 8.86
C TYR A 106 -2.00 19.30 8.41
N TYR A 107 -3.03 20.13 8.19
CA TYR A 107 -2.85 21.49 7.71
C TYR A 107 -3.82 22.48 8.36
N ALA A 108 -3.40 23.74 8.37
CA ALA A 108 -4.24 24.88 8.68
C ALA A 108 -4.08 25.94 7.59
N ARG A 109 -5.18 26.64 7.26
CA ARG A 109 -5.21 27.73 6.28
C ARG A 109 -5.96 28.91 6.89
N ALA A 110 -5.42 30.12 6.70
CA ALA A 110 -6.08 31.37 7.06
C ALA A 110 -6.33 32.21 5.80
N GLY A 111 -7.56 32.70 5.66
CA GLY A 111 -7.95 33.64 4.61
C GLY A 111 -8.38 34.97 5.23
N VAL A 112 -7.75 36.06 4.80
CA VAL A 112 -8.07 37.42 5.24
C VAL A 112 -8.71 38.20 4.11
N LYS A 113 -9.79 38.94 4.40
CA LYS A 113 -10.48 39.84 3.47
C LYS A 113 -10.37 41.29 3.97
N PHE A 114 -9.97 42.20 3.07
CA PHE A 114 -9.79 43.63 3.31
C PHE A 114 -10.96 44.42 2.71
#